data_AF-A0A1Z9KK71-F1
#
_entry.id   AF-A0A1Z9KK71-F1
#
_cell.length_a   1.000
_cell.length_b   1.000
_cell.length_c   1.000
_cell.angle_alpha   90.00
_cell.angle_beta   90.00
_cell.angle_gamma   90.00
#
_symmetry.space_group_name_H-M   'P 1'
#
loop_
_entity.id
_entity.type
_entity.pdbx_description
1 polymer ?
#
loop_
_entity_poly.entity_id
_entity_poly.type
_entity_poly.pdbx_seq_one_letter_code
_entity_poly.pdbx_strand_id
1 'polypeptide(L)'
;NYENIDHPLQQKIDLFYKDLFNLEDIVYGIDGCGLPAPYINTKTFLSSVDKLNNSVIYKKSWNIIFDSFISYPKYTAGTDRVDTIIMNNSPNPILIKAGAEGSMFFTDLSSSTVLKCRDGSKRGVDIASMYFGLKSGLIQEDIYSNFIKIFTHNNQNTMVADIKIIEK
;
A
#
# COMPACT_ATOMS: atom_id res chain seq x y z
N ASN A 1 -17.14 -15.60 16.22
CA ASN A 1 -16.11 -15.44 17.27
C ASN A 1 -14.75 -16.00 16.85
N TYR A 2 -14.45 -16.10 15.55
CA TYR A 2 -13.08 -16.38 15.07
C TYR A 2 -12.18 -15.14 15.13
N GLU A 3 -12.80 -13.98 15.33
CA GLU A 3 -12.22 -12.67 15.52
C GLU A 3 -11.71 -12.41 16.94
N ASN A 4 -12.09 -13.23 17.93
CA ASN A 4 -11.60 -13.09 19.30
C ASN A 4 -10.11 -13.47 19.35
N ILE A 5 -9.27 -12.64 19.99
CA ILE A 5 -7.83 -12.88 20.13
C ILE A 5 -7.52 -14.25 20.75
N ASP A 6 -8.35 -14.75 21.66
CA ASP A 6 -8.19 -16.06 22.31
C ASP A 6 -8.64 -17.24 21.42
N HIS A 7 -9.24 -16.97 20.26
CA HIS A 7 -9.68 -18.02 19.35
C HIS A 7 -8.46 -18.79 18.79
N PRO A 8 -8.51 -20.13 18.63
CA PRO A 8 -7.38 -20.92 18.15
C PRO A 8 -6.79 -20.47 16.81
N LEU A 9 -7.60 -19.88 15.93
CA LEU A 9 -7.12 -19.27 14.68
C LEU A 9 -6.28 -18.01 14.94
N GLN A 10 -6.74 -17.11 15.82
CA GLN A 10 -6.01 -15.88 16.12
C GLN A 10 -4.71 -16.16 16.86
N GLN A 11 -4.68 -17.17 17.74
CA GLN A 11 -3.44 -17.62 18.39
C GLN A 11 -2.39 -18.13 17.38
N LYS A 12 -2.82 -18.81 16.30
CA LYS A 12 -1.91 -19.19 15.20
C LYS A 12 -1.43 -17.98 14.39
N ILE A 13 -2.31 -16.99 14.18
CA ILE A 13 -1.96 -15.74 13.50
C ILE A 13 -1.00 -14.90 14.36
N ASP A 14 -1.17 -14.86 15.67
CA ASP A 14 -0.27 -14.20 16.63
C ASP A 14 1.13 -14.82 16.57
N LEU A 15 1.25 -16.15 16.64
CA LEU A 15 2.55 -16.83 16.48
C LEU A 15 3.21 -16.51 15.14
N PHE A 16 2.43 -16.45 14.06
CA PHE A 16 2.93 -16.03 12.75
C PHE A 16 3.41 -14.58 12.75
N TYR A 17 2.63 -13.65 13.33
CA TYR A 17 3.02 -12.25 13.40
C TYR A 17 4.24 -12.02 14.30
N LYS A 18 4.35 -12.71 15.43
CA LYS A 18 5.51 -12.64 16.34
C LYS A 18 6.79 -13.03 15.62
N ASP A 19 6.75 -14.15 14.88
CA ASP A 19 7.85 -14.52 14.00
C ASP A 19 8.10 -13.46 12.91
N LEU A 20 7.06 -13.10 12.15
CA LEU A 20 7.17 -12.23 10.98
C LEU A 20 7.73 -10.84 11.33
N PHE A 21 7.24 -10.24 12.42
CA PHE A 21 7.66 -8.93 12.91
C PHE A 21 8.91 -9.00 13.79
N ASN A 22 9.37 -10.20 14.15
CA ASN A 22 10.46 -10.46 15.09
C ASN A 22 10.22 -9.75 16.43
N LEU A 23 9.05 -10.00 17.02
CA LEU A 23 8.60 -9.45 18.31
C LEU A 23 8.18 -10.59 19.23
N GLU A 24 8.53 -10.49 20.52
CA GLU A 24 8.10 -11.44 21.54
C GLU A 24 6.61 -11.31 21.86
N ASP A 25 6.11 -10.07 21.90
CA ASP A 25 4.71 -9.73 22.16
C ASP A 25 4.22 -8.64 21.20
N ILE A 26 2.93 -8.71 20.85
CA ILE A 26 2.28 -7.78 19.94
C ILE A 26 1.13 -7.09 20.67
N VAL A 27 1.13 -5.77 20.60
CA VAL A 27 -0.03 -4.97 21.02
C VAL A 27 -1.04 -4.99 19.87
N TYR A 28 -2.29 -5.31 20.16
CA TYR A 28 -3.37 -5.28 19.18
C TYR A 28 -4.27 -4.08 19.42
N GLY A 29 -4.55 -3.34 18.34
CA GLY A 29 -5.49 -2.23 18.33
C GLY A 29 -6.88 -2.64 17.83
N ILE A 30 -7.82 -1.70 17.95
CA ILE A 30 -9.17 -1.79 17.37
C ILE A 30 -9.24 -0.75 16.25
N ASP A 31 -9.35 -1.21 15.01
CA ASP A 31 -9.41 -0.36 13.81
C ASP A 31 -10.79 -0.37 13.12
N GLY A 32 -11.74 -1.14 13.66
CA GLY A 32 -13.09 -1.27 13.12
C GLY A 32 -13.23 -2.26 11.95
N CYS A 33 -12.15 -2.92 11.53
CA CYS A 33 -12.16 -3.90 10.43
C CYS A 33 -12.53 -5.33 10.88
N GLY A 34 -12.72 -5.52 12.19
CA GLY A 34 -13.29 -6.74 12.77
C GLY A 34 -12.28 -7.82 13.16
N LEU A 35 -11.01 -7.73 12.77
CA LEU A 35 -9.94 -8.63 13.23
C LEU A 35 -8.96 -7.89 14.14
N PRO A 36 -8.24 -8.58 15.04
CA PRO A 36 -7.17 -7.97 15.81
C PRO A 36 -6.12 -7.32 14.89
N ALA A 37 -5.88 -6.03 15.04
CA ALA A 37 -4.95 -5.27 14.20
C ALA A 37 -3.60 -5.10 14.90
N PRO A 38 -2.49 -5.68 14.41
CA PRO A 38 -1.19 -5.54 15.06
C PRO A 38 -0.71 -4.08 15.03
N TYR A 39 -0.36 -3.55 16.20
CA TYR A 39 0.18 -2.20 16.35
C TYR A 39 1.70 -2.23 16.22
N ILE A 40 2.20 -1.93 15.01
CA ILE A 40 3.63 -1.90 14.69
C ILE A 40 4.02 -0.58 14.01
N ASN A 41 5.29 -0.22 14.11
CA ASN A 41 5.84 0.94 13.40
C ASN A 41 6.23 0.57 11.95
N THR A 42 6.41 1.58 11.10
CA THR A 42 6.73 1.41 9.68
C THR A 42 8.06 0.68 9.44
N LYS A 43 9.05 0.84 10.32
CA LYS A 43 10.34 0.15 10.19
C LYS A 43 10.15 -1.36 10.37
N THR A 44 9.44 -1.77 11.41
CA THR A 44 9.09 -3.19 11.64
C THR A 44 8.28 -3.75 10.47
N PHE A 45 7.30 -2.99 9.97
CA PHE A 45 6.50 -3.40 8.81
C PHE A 45 7.38 -3.64 7.57
N LEU A 46 8.25 -2.69 7.20
CA LEU A 46 9.14 -2.85 6.04
C LEU A 46 10.14 -4.00 6.21
N SER A 47 10.75 -4.15 7.39
CA SER A 47 11.63 -5.29 7.68
C SER A 47 10.90 -6.64 7.59
N SER A 48 9.59 -6.67 7.92
CA SER A 48 8.79 -7.88 7.77
C SER A 48 8.52 -8.24 6.30
N VAL A 49 8.34 -7.24 5.44
CA VAL A 49 8.25 -7.47 3.98
C VAL A 49 9.57 -8.02 3.44
N ASP A 50 10.71 -7.49 3.89
CA ASP A 50 12.03 -8.04 3.54
C ASP A 50 12.18 -9.49 4.02
N LYS A 51 11.66 -9.83 5.20
CA LYS A 51 11.62 -11.22 5.68
C LYS A 51 10.76 -12.11 4.78
N LEU A 52 9.59 -11.63 4.32
CA LEU A 52 8.74 -12.39 3.37
C LEU A 52 9.49 -12.66 2.05
N ASN A 53 10.22 -11.68 1.52
CA ASN A 53 10.98 -11.79 0.27
C ASN A 53 12.14 -12.81 0.34
N ASN A 54 12.77 -12.94 1.52
CA ASN A 54 14.00 -13.71 1.70
C ASN A 54 13.82 -15.04 2.44
N SER A 55 12.71 -15.22 3.16
CA SER A 55 12.41 -16.44 3.92
C SER A 55 12.14 -17.62 3.00
N VAL A 56 12.85 -18.73 3.21
CA VAL A 56 12.59 -20.01 2.52
C VAL A 56 11.14 -20.49 2.77
N ILE A 57 10.60 -20.20 3.94
CA ILE A 57 9.26 -20.64 4.36
C ILE A 57 8.17 -19.77 3.71
N TYR A 58 8.36 -18.45 3.68
CA TYR A 58 7.30 -17.51 3.29
C TYR A 58 7.34 -17.06 1.84
N LYS A 59 8.52 -17.08 1.20
CA LYS A 59 8.73 -16.51 -0.14
C LYS A 59 7.76 -17.06 -1.18
N LYS A 60 7.46 -18.35 -1.14
CA LYS A 60 6.51 -18.96 -2.10
C LYS A 60 5.10 -18.35 -1.95
N SER A 61 4.59 -18.29 -0.72
CA SER A 61 3.25 -17.72 -0.46
C SER A 61 3.22 -16.22 -0.74
N TRP A 62 4.30 -15.51 -0.41
CA TRP A 62 4.42 -14.09 -0.70
C TRP A 62 4.42 -13.79 -2.20
N ASN A 63 5.16 -14.56 -3.00
CA ASN A 63 5.14 -14.42 -4.46
C ASN A 63 3.75 -14.69 -5.05
N ILE A 64 2.99 -15.66 -4.52
CA ILE A 64 1.61 -15.90 -4.95
C ILE A 64 0.73 -14.67 -4.69
N ILE A 65 0.86 -14.04 -3.52
CA ILE A 65 0.13 -12.80 -3.19
C ILE A 65 0.56 -11.68 -4.14
N PHE A 66 1.87 -11.51 -4.34
CA PHE A 66 2.43 -10.51 -5.24
C PHE A 66 1.88 -10.66 -6.66
N ASP A 67 1.99 -11.86 -7.24
CA ASP A 67 1.52 -12.18 -8.58
C ASP A 67 0.00 -11.96 -8.72
N SER A 68 -0.76 -12.27 -7.68
CA SER A 68 -2.22 -12.06 -7.66
C SER A 68 -2.59 -10.58 -7.72
N PHE A 69 -1.87 -9.73 -6.98
CA PHE A 69 -2.10 -8.29 -6.97
C PHE A 69 -1.81 -7.65 -8.32
N ILE A 70 -0.66 -7.96 -8.92
CA ILE A 70 -0.27 -7.37 -10.20
C ILE A 70 -1.08 -7.91 -11.39
N SER A 71 -1.53 -9.17 -11.31
CA SER A 71 -2.35 -9.77 -12.37
C SER A 71 -3.80 -9.28 -12.32
N TYR A 72 -4.29 -8.95 -11.11
CA TYR A 72 -5.69 -8.58 -10.91
C TYR A 72 -5.88 -7.39 -9.95
N PRO A 73 -5.26 -6.23 -10.22
CA PRO A 73 -5.27 -5.10 -9.30
C PRO A 73 -6.69 -4.58 -9.01
N LYS A 74 -7.60 -4.69 -9.97
CA LYS A 74 -9.01 -4.30 -9.79
C LYS A 74 -9.73 -5.06 -8.66
N TYR A 75 -9.35 -6.32 -8.39
CA TYR A 75 -9.99 -7.12 -7.33
C TYR A 75 -9.38 -6.86 -5.95
N THR A 76 -8.15 -6.34 -5.88
CA THR A 76 -7.45 -6.07 -4.62
C THR A 76 -7.54 -4.61 -4.20
N ALA A 77 -7.68 -3.69 -5.16
CA ALA A 77 -7.66 -2.25 -4.95
C ALA A 77 -8.89 -1.50 -5.53
N GLY A 78 -9.75 -2.14 -6.31
CA GLY A 78 -10.88 -1.48 -7.00
C GLY A 78 -10.48 -0.88 -8.36
N THR A 79 -11.37 -0.21 -9.08
CA THR A 79 -11.14 0.15 -10.49
C THR A 79 -10.34 1.43 -10.69
N ASP A 80 -10.74 2.53 -10.04
CA ASP A 80 -10.25 3.88 -10.37
C ASP A 80 -9.35 4.47 -9.28
N ARG A 81 -8.69 3.62 -8.50
CA ARG A 81 -7.82 4.03 -7.41
C ARG A 81 -6.36 4.09 -7.85
N VAL A 82 -5.58 4.97 -7.21
CA VAL A 82 -4.15 5.17 -7.50
C VAL A 82 -3.35 3.86 -7.49
N ASP A 83 -3.61 2.96 -6.53
CA ASP A 83 -2.97 1.64 -6.47
C ASP A 83 -3.25 0.83 -7.74
N THR A 84 -4.49 0.82 -8.25
CA THR A 84 -4.85 0.14 -9.51
C THR A 84 -4.31 0.85 -10.74
N ILE A 85 -4.38 2.18 -10.79
CA ILE A 85 -3.91 2.97 -11.93
C ILE A 85 -2.42 2.73 -12.15
N ILE A 86 -1.60 2.82 -11.09
CA ILE A 86 -0.16 2.61 -11.21
C ILE A 86 0.15 1.15 -11.55
N MET A 87 -0.48 0.17 -10.87
CA MET A 87 -0.24 -1.26 -11.17
C MET A 87 -0.57 -1.63 -12.62
N ASN A 88 -1.63 -1.05 -13.22
CA ASN A 88 -2.00 -1.32 -14.61
C ASN A 88 -1.09 -0.65 -15.65
N ASN A 89 -0.44 0.46 -15.30
CA ASN A 89 0.35 1.27 -16.24
C ASN A 89 1.86 1.10 -16.06
N SER A 90 2.29 0.38 -15.03
CA SER A 90 3.70 0.14 -14.75
C SER A 90 4.33 -0.81 -15.77
N PRO A 91 5.49 -0.45 -16.35
CA PRO A 91 6.23 -1.35 -17.26
C PRO A 91 6.88 -2.52 -16.51
N ASN A 92 7.05 -2.41 -15.19
CA ASN A 92 7.64 -3.43 -14.34
C ASN A 92 6.66 -3.88 -13.25
N PRO A 93 6.75 -5.14 -12.77
CA PRO A 93 5.92 -5.62 -11.66
C PRO A 93 6.07 -4.77 -10.40
N ILE A 94 4.95 -4.26 -9.88
CA ILE A 94 4.89 -3.51 -8.64
C ILE A 94 3.58 -3.85 -7.93
N LEU A 95 3.65 -4.33 -6.68
CA LEU A 95 2.47 -4.43 -5.83
C LEU A 95 2.28 -3.11 -5.11
N ILE A 96 1.06 -2.57 -5.18
CA ILE A 96 0.69 -1.35 -4.48
C ILE A 96 -0.59 -1.61 -3.70
N LYS A 97 -0.61 -1.17 -2.44
CA LYS A 97 -1.81 -1.20 -1.62
C LYS A 97 -1.97 0.09 -0.85
N ALA A 98 -3.08 0.76 -1.09
CA ALA A 98 -3.49 1.87 -0.25
C ALA A 98 -3.98 1.39 1.11
N GLY A 99 -3.59 2.09 2.17
CA GLY A 99 -4.06 1.91 3.53
C GLY A 99 -4.93 3.08 4.02
N ALA A 100 -5.43 2.97 5.25
CA ALA A 100 -6.18 4.03 5.92
C ALA A 100 -5.28 5.23 6.28
N GLU A 101 -5.91 6.35 6.64
CA GLU A 101 -5.23 7.55 7.14
C GLU A 101 -4.09 8.02 6.22
N GLY A 102 -4.34 8.06 4.91
CA GLY A 102 -3.40 8.61 3.94
C GLY A 102 -2.07 7.84 3.85
N SER A 103 -2.13 6.50 3.80
CA SER A 103 -0.95 5.64 3.59
C SER A 103 -1.01 4.90 2.25
N MET A 104 0.15 4.69 1.64
CA MET A 104 0.31 3.89 0.42
C MET A 104 1.57 3.05 0.53
N PHE A 105 1.45 1.74 0.31
CA PHE A 105 2.55 0.79 0.30
C PHE A 105 2.89 0.37 -1.12
N PHE A 106 4.18 0.29 -1.43
CA PHE A 106 4.75 -0.13 -2.70
C PHE A 106 5.82 -1.21 -2.45
N THR A 107 5.86 -2.23 -3.29
CA THR A 107 6.99 -3.18 -3.32
C THR A 107 7.14 -3.79 -4.70
N ASP A 108 8.38 -3.99 -5.15
CA ASP A 108 8.74 -4.70 -6.39
C ASP A 108 9.51 -6.02 -6.10
N LEU A 109 9.40 -6.52 -4.86
CA LEU A 109 10.17 -7.64 -4.29
C LEU A 109 11.67 -7.37 -4.05
N SER A 110 12.23 -6.29 -4.60
CA SER A 110 13.62 -5.86 -4.35
C SER A 110 13.70 -4.74 -3.32
N SER A 111 12.72 -3.84 -3.34
CA SER A 111 12.60 -2.69 -2.46
C SER A 111 11.14 -2.50 -2.04
N SER A 112 10.96 -1.87 -0.88
CA SER A 112 9.65 -1.62 -0.30
C SER A 112 9.58 -0.20 0.25
N THR A 113 8.52 0.52 -0.10
CA THR A 113 8.34 1.94 0.25
C THR A 113 6.95 2.15 0.83
N VAL A 114 6.86 2.99 1.86
CA VAL A 114 5.58 3.49 2.38
C VAL A 114 5.56 5.01 2.25
N LEU A 115 4.56 5.53 1.56
CA LEU A 115 4.23 6.94 1.55
C LEU A 115 3.15 7.21 2.60
N LYS A 116 3.33 8.27 3.39
CA LYS A 116 2.38 8.68 4.43
C LYS A 116 2.12 10.17 4.35
N CYS A 117 0.85 10.53 4.23
CA CYS A 117 0.40 11.90 4.41
C CYS A 117 0.30 12.21 5.92
N ARG A 118 0.96 13.27 6.37
CA ARG A 118 1.08 13.60 7.81
C ARG A 118 -0.27 13.92 8.47
N ASP A 119 -1.18 14.54 7.72
CA ASP A 119 -2.52 14.90 8.18
C ASP A 119 -3.56 13.78 7.95
N GLY A 120 -3.12 12.60 7.48
CA GLY A 120 -3.99 11.48 7.17
C GLY A 120 -4.81 11.63 5.88
N SER A 121 -4.63 12.71 5.11
CA SER A 121 -5.44 12.97 3.92
C SER A 121 -5.19 11.94 2.81
N LYS A 122 -6.28 11.35 2.31
CA LYS A 122 -6.25 10.54 1.07
C LYS A 122 -5.78 11.34 -0.15
N ARG A 123 -6.28 12.57 -0.34
CA ARG A 123 -5.91 13.43 -1.47
C ARG A 123 -4.39 13.65 -1.56
N GLY A 124 -3.77 14.01 -0.44
CA GLY A 124 -2.32 14.20 -0.35
C GLY A 124 -1.51 12.94 -0.69
N VAL A 125 -1.86 11.77 -0.12
CA VAL A 125 -1.11 10.53 -0.43
C VAL A 125 -1.33 10.08 -1.86
N ASP A 126 -2.53 10.25 -2.42
CA ASP A 126 -2.85 9.85 -3.79
C ASP A 126 -2.02 10.68 -4.80
N ILE A 127 -1.96 12.00 -4.64
CA ILE A 127 -1.13 12.88 -5.47
C ILE A 127 0.36 12.54 -5.32
N ALA A 128 0.84 12.38 -4.08
CA ALA A 128 2.23 12.04 -3.82
C ALA A 128 2.62 10.67 -4.42
N SER A 129 1.71 9.71 -4.39
CA SER A 129 1.89 8.37 -4.94
C SER A 129 1.94 8.36 -6.46
N MET A 130 1.08 9.13 -7.13
CA MET A 130 1.14 9.30 -8.59
C MET A 130 2.42 10.01 -9.02
N TYR A 131 2.86 11.03 -8.29
CA TYR A 131 4.13 11.70 -8.57
C TYR A 131 5.33 10.78 -8.32
N PHE A 132 5.33 10.01 -7.23
CA PHE A 132 6.35 8.99 -6.97
C PHE A 132 6.40 7.95 -8.10
N GLY A 133 5.23 7.52 -8.59
CA GLY A 133 5.11 6.63 -9.74
C GLY A 133 5.76 7.22 -10.99
N LEU A 134 5.48 8.49 -11.30
CA LEU A 134 6.08 9.19 -12.44
C LEU A 134 7.61 9.27 -12.31
N LYS A 135 8.10 9.74 -11.16
CA LYS A 135 9.55 9.93 -10.90
C LYS A 135 10.33 8.61 -10.91
N SER A 136 9.68 7.53 -10.50
CA SER A 136 10.26 6.18 -10.47
C SER A 136 10.10 5.43 -11.80
N GLY A 137 9.49 6.04 -12.83
CA GLY A 137 9.24 5.39 -14.12
C GLY A 137 8.16 4.30 -14.09
N LEU A 138 7.32 4.28 -13.05
CA LEU A 138 6.18 3.36 -12.93
C LEU A 138 4.94 3.84 -13.71
N ILE A 139 4.88 5.10 -14.12
CA ILE A 139 3.84 5.61 -15.02
C ILE A 139 4.43 6.67 -15.95
N GLN A 140 3.73 6.92 -17.06
CA GLN A 140 4.08 7.98 -18.01
C GLN A 140 3.44 9.32 -17.62
N GLU A 141 3.96 10.40 -18.22
CA GLU A 141 3.54 11.78 -17.96
C GLU A 141 2.06 12.02 -18.28
N ASP A 142 1.53 11.39 -19.32
CA ASP A 142 0.13 11.49 -19.71
C ASP A 142 -0.81 10.88 -18.65
N ILE A 143 -0.45 9.72 -18.08
CA ILE A 143 -1.19 9.08 -16.98
C ILE A 143 -1.20 10.00 -15.75
N TYR A 144 -0.05 10.56 -15.38
CA TYR A 144 0.06 11.51 -14.27
C TYR A 144 -0.76 12.79 -14.53
N SER A 145 -0.58 13.42 -15.68
CA SER A 145 -1.28 14.65 -16.07
C SER A 145 -2.79 14.47 -16.11
N ASN A 146 -3.28 13.34 -16.64
CA ASN A 146 -4.71 13.01 -16.66
C ASN A 146 -5.28 12.83 -15.25
N PHE A 147 -4.54 12.20 -14.34
CA PHE A 147 -4.94 12.08 -12.94
C PHE A 147 -4.99 13.44 -12.24
N ILE A 148 -3.97 14.29 -12.42
CA ILE A 148 -3.91 15.61 -11.78
C ILE A 148 -5.07 16.52 -12.23
N LYS A 149 -5.51 16.41 -13.48
CA LYS A 149 -6.68 17.15 -13.99
C LYS A 149 -7.94 16.96 -13.14
N ILE A 150 -8.12 15.80 -12.50
CA ILE A 150 -9.26 15.51 -11.62
C ILE A 150 -9.31 16.49 -10.43
N PHE A 151 -8.17 17.02 -10.01
CA PHE A 151 -8.06 17.94 -8.87
C PHE A 151 -7.91 19.40 -9.28
N THR A 152 -7.48 19.67 -10.52
CA THR A 152 -7.21 21.03 -11.00
C THR A 152 -8.29 21.59 -11.90
N HIS A 153 -9.17 20.75 -12.47
CA HIS A 153 -10.21 21.15 -13.40
C HIS A 153 -11.62 20.83 -12.88
N ASN A 154 -12.60 21.65 -13.26
CA ASN A 154 -14.02 21.39 -13.02
C ASN A 154 -14.64 20.54 -14.15
N ASN A 155 -15.94 20.21 -14.03
CA ASN A 155 -16.67 19.43 -15.05
C ASN A 155 -16.77 20.10 -16.44
N GLN A 156 -16.50 21.41 -16.53
CA GLN A 156 -16.42 22.15 -17.80
C GLN A 156 -14.98 22.22 -18.34
N ASN A 157 -14.06 21.45 -17.78
CA ASN A 157 -12.64 21.46 -18.12
C ASN A 157 -11.97 22.84 -17.97
N THR A 158 -12.48 23.66 -17.04
CA THR A 158 -11.84 24.93 -16.66
C THR A 158 -10.89 24.69 -15.49
N MET A 159 -9.66 25.17 -15.58
CA MET A 159 -8.69 25.10 -14.49
C MET A 159 -9.12 26.02 -13.33
N VAL A 160 -9.27 25.43 -12.15
CA VAL A 160 -9.75 26.10 -10.92
C VAL A 160 -8.78 25.99 -9.75
N ALA A 161 -7.75 25.14 -9.87
CA ALA A 161 -6.71 24.99 -8.87
C ALA A 161 -5.37 24.62 -9.55
N ASP A 162 -4.27 24.85 -8.84
CA ASP A 162 -2.93 24.42 -9.23
C ASP A 162 -2.33 23.55 -8.12
N ILE A 163 -1.51 22.56 -8.51
CA ILE A 163 -0.83 21.64 -7.60
C ILE A 163 0.66 21.73 -7.86
N LYS A 164 1.39 22.24 -6.87
CA LYS A 164 2.86 22.30 -6.90
C LYS A 164 3.45 21.29 -5.93
N ILE A 165 4.33 20.44 -6.44
CA ILE A 165 5.12 19.51 -5.62
C ILE A 165 6.48 20.14 -5.34
N ILE A 166 6.89 20.13 -4.08
CA ILE A 166 8.16 20.70 -3.62
C ILE A 166 8.96 19.57 -2.98
N GLU A 167 10.03 19.15 -3.65
CA GLU A 167 11.04 18.23 -3.10
C GLU A 167 11.95 19.04 -2.17
N LYS A 168 12.23 18.51 -0.97
CA LYS A 168 13.12 19.13 0.02
C LYS A 168 14.36 18.29 0.19
#